data_AF-A0A957M476-F1
#
_entry.id   AF-A0A957M476-F1
#
_cell.length_a   1.000
_cell.length_b   1.000
_cell.length_c   1.000
_cell.angle_alpha   90.00
_cell.angle_beta   90.00
_cell.angle_gamma   90.00
#
_symmetry.space_group_name_H-M   'P 1'
#
loop_
_entity.id
_entity.type
_entity.pdbx_description
1 polymer ?
#
loop_
_entity_poly.entity_id
_entity_poly.type
_entity_poly.pdbx_seq_one_letter_code
_entity_poly.pdbx_strand_id
1 'polypeptide(L)' 'MQQPYLADDAFLADVEQARAELDRLQIWWLGQSGFLVQWQGHHLLFDPYLSDSLTRKYAATDKPHDRMTGRVIA' A
#
# COMPACT_ATOMS: atom_id res chain seq x y z
N MET A 1 -14.61 4.52 4.29
CA MET A 1 -13.29 4.05 3.85
C MET A 1 -13.00 4.63 2.48
N GLN A 2 -11.84 5.26 2.29
CA GLN A 2 -11.45 5.82 0.99
C GLN A 2 -11.07 4.70 0.02
N GLN A 3 -11.32 4.89 -1.28
CA GLN A 3 -10.85 3.96 -2.30
C GLN A 3 -9.38 4.26 -2.63
N PRO A 4 -8.56 3.22 -2.88
CA PRO A 4 -7.20 3.44 -3.36
C PRO A 4 -7.23 4.08 -4.75
N TYR A 5 -6.19 4.86 -5.07
CA TYR A 5 -6.07 5.53 -6.37
C TYR A 5 -5.90 4.54 -7.53
N LEU A 6 -5.06 3.53 -7.32
CA LEU A 6 -4.90 2.35 -8.18
C LEU A 6 -4.94 1.10 -7.28
N ALA A 7 -5.40 -0.01 -7.84
CA ALA A 7 -5.45 -1.29 -7.15
C ALA A 7 -5.08 -2.44 -8.09
N ASP A 8 -4.65 -3.55 -7.49
CA ASP A 8 -4.38 -4.82 -8.15
C ASP A 8 -3.48 -4.65 -9.38
N ASP A 9 -3.88 -5.21 -10.53
CA ASP A 9 -3.10 -5.17 -11.76
C ASP A 9 -2.77 -3.75 -12.23
N ALA A 10 -3.67 -2.78 -12.01
CA ALA A 10 -3.42 -1.39 -12.38
C ALA A 10 -2.32 -0.76 -11.51
N PHE A 11 -2.29 -1.10 -10.22
CA PHE A 11 -1.20 -0.68 -9.33
C PHE A 11 0.12 -1.37 -9.69
N LEU A 12 0.10 -2.67 -9.97
CA LEU A 12 1.31 -3.41 -10.36
C LEU A 12 1.89 -2.89 -11.68
N ALA A 13 1.04 -2.57 -12.66
CA ALA A 13 1.46 -1.97 -13.92
C ALA A 13 2.12 -0.59 -13.71
N ASP A 14 1.56 0.25 -12.83
CA ASP A 14 2.12 1.56 -12.49
C ASP A 14 3.51 1.44 -11.82
N VAL A 15 3.67 0.49 -10.89
CA VAL A 15 4.97 0.19 -10.27
C VAL A 15 5.99 -0.29 -11.31
N GLU A 16 5.61 -1.20 -12.20
CA GLU A 16 6.52 -1.71 -13.23
C GLU A 16 6.93 -0.63 -14.23
N GLN A 17 5.99 0.19 -14.69
CA GLN A 17 6.29 1.33 -15.58
C GLN A 17 7.27 2.30 -14.91
N ALA A 18 7.06 2.58 -13.64
CA ALA A 18 7.92 3.46 -12.87
C ALA A 18 9.36 2.95 -12.79
N ARG A 19 9.62 1.62 -12.88
CA ARG A 19 10.99 1.04 -12.80
C ARG A 19 11.91 1.50 -13.92
N ALA A 20 11.36 1.94 -15.05
CA ALA A 20 12.14 2.52 -16.14
C ALA A 20 12.69 3.93 -15.81
N GLU A 21 12.13 4.61 -14.80
CA GLU A 21 12.50 5.98 -14.42
C GLU A 21 13.53 5.97 -13.27
N LEU A 22 14.77 5.60 -13.57
CA LEU A 22 15.83 5.38 -12.56
C LEU A 22 16.18 6.63 -11.72
N ASP A 23 16.07 7.81 -12.31
CA ASP A 23 16.39 9.10 -11.67
C ASP A 23 15.20 9.75 -10.97
N ARG A 24 14.08 9.03 -10.83
CA ARG A 24 12.88 9.51 -10.14
C ARG A 24 12.57 8.69 -8.90
N LEU A 25 12.39 9.38 -7.77
CA LEU A 25 11.88 8.78 -6.54
C LEU A 25 10.38 8.60 -6.66
N GLN A 26 9.93 7.36 -6.54
CA GLN A 26 8.52 7.00 -6.64
C GLN A 26 8.05 6.48 -5.28
N ILE A 27 6.91 6.96 -4.83
CA ILE A 27 6.35 6.63 -3.52
C ILE A 27 4.86 6.34 -3.69
N TRP A 28 4.44 5.17 -3.23
CA TRP A 28 3.04 4.78 -3.17
C TRP A 28 2.64 4.60 -1.71
N TRP A 29 1.56 5.27 -1.32
CA TRP A 29 0.92 5.02 -0.04
C TRP A 29 -0.03 3.82 -0.19
N LEU A 30 0.24 2.75 0.56
CA LEU A 30 -0.52 1.50 0.50
C LEU A 30 -1.69 1.45 1.51
N GLY A 31 -1.89 2.55 2.23
CA GLY A 31 -2.84 2.68 3.33
C GLY A 31 -2.20 2.41 4.70
N GLN A 32 -2.82 2.97 5.75
CA GLN A 32 -2.25 3.00 7.11
C GLN A 32 -0.83 3.56 7.10
N SER A 33 0.11 2.88 7.76
CA SER A 33 1.54 3.18 7.78
C SER A 33 2.33 2.54 6.62
N GLY A 34 1.65 1.85 5.70
CA GLY A 34 2.29 1.10 4.62
C GLY A 34 2.72 1.97 3.44
N PHE A 35 3.99 1.86 3.02
CA PHE A 35 4.51 2.56 1.85
C PHE A 35 5.41 1.67 1.00
N LEU A 36 5.27 1.75 -0.32
CA LEU A 36 6.26 1.27 -1.28
C LEU A 36 7.08 2.47 -1.76
N VAL A 37 8.40 2.34 -1.73
CA VAL A 37 9.33 3.33 -2.28
C VAL A 37 10.19 2.66 -3.34
N GLN A 38 10.38 3.34 -4.46
CA GLN A 38 11.27 2.91 -5.53
C GLN A 38 12.29 3.98 -5.87
N TRP A 39 13.54 3.57 -5.99
CA TRP A 39 14.66 4.41 -6.41
C TRP A 39 15.74 3.56 -7.08
N GLN A 40 16.26 3.99 -8.24
CA GLN A 40 17.36 3.32 -8.94
C GLN A 40 17.12 1.81 -9.16
N GLY A 41 15.90 1.42 -9.50
CA GLY A 41 15.51 0.02 -9.74
C GLY A 41 15.37 -0.84 -8.48
N HIS A 42 15.55 -0.27 -7.28
CA HIS A 42 15.35 -0.95 -6.00
C HIS A 42 14.00 -0.60 -5.39
N HIS A 43 13.42 -1.57 -4.67
CA HIS A 43 12.20 -1.39 -3.88
C HIS A 43 12.49 -1.47 -2.38
N LEU A 44 11.84 -0.59 -1.62
CA LEU A 44 11.80 -0.63 -0.17
C LEU A 44 10.34 -0.56 0.28
N LEU A 45 9.94 -1.53 1.08
CA LEU A 45 8.57 -1.67 1.58
C LEU A 45 8.56 -1.39 3.08
N PHE A 46 7.80 -0.37 3.49
CA PHE A 46 7.62 0.02 4.88
C PHE A 46 6.27 -0.49 5.39
N ASP A 47 6.29 -1.07 6.61
CA ASP A 47 5.13 -1.53 7.38
C ASP A 47 3.95 -2.07 6.53
N PRO A 48 4.15 -3.17 5.78
CA PRO A 48 3.19 -3.62 4.80
C PRO A 48 1.87 -4.08 5.43
N TYR A 49 0.87 -3.19 5.40
CA TYR A 49 -0.48 -3.47 5.88
C TYR A 49 -1.37 -4.11 4.79
N LEU A 50 -0.99 -5.31 4.36
CA LEU A 50 -1.55 -6.00 3.19
C LEU A 50 -2.73 -6.94 3.50
N SER A 51 -3.19 -7.00 4.75
CA SER A 51 -4.32 -7.86 5.15
C SER A 51 -5.23 -7.17 6.17
N ASP A 52 -6.38 -7.78 6.44
CA ASP A 52 -7.33 -7.29 7.44
C ASP A 52 -7.13 -7.95 8.82
N SER A 53 -5.93 -8.48 9.08
CA SER A 53 -5.66 -9.24 10.31
C SER A 53 -5.82 -8.41 11.58
N LEU A 54 -5.38 -7.14 11.59
CA LEU A 54 -5.58 -6.25 12.74
C LEU A 54 -7.04 -5.82 12.86
N THR A 55 -7.70 -5.51 11.76
CA THR A 55 -9.14 -5.20 11.75
C THR A 55 -9.95 -6.34 12.37
N ARG A 56 -9.71 -7.59 11.97
CA ARG A 56 -10.35 -8.76 12.59
C ARG A 56 -9.99 -8.92 14.07
N LYS A 57 -8.72 -8.72 14.44
CA LYS A 57 -8.24 -8.88 15.82
C LYS A 57 -8.90 -7.88 16.79
N TYR A 58 -9.12 -6.65 16.36
CA TYR A 58 -9.60 -5.57 17.22
C TYR A 58 -11.10 -5.24 17.06
N ALA A 59 -11.83 -5.95 16.20
CA ALA A 59 -13.23 -5.63 15.86
C ALA A 59 -14.18 -5.55 17.06
N ALA A 60 -13.93 -6.31 18.13
CA ALA A 60 -14.78 -6.35 19.33
C ALA A 60 -14.15 -5.62 20.55
N THR A 61 -13.15 -4.77 20.32
CA THR A 61 -12.51 -3.99 21.38
C THR A 61 -13.05 -2.56 21.41
N ASP A 62 -12.76 -1.83 22.49
CA ASP A 62 -13.05 -0.40 22.63
C ASP A 62 -12.24 0.48 21.66
N LYS A 63 -11.26 -0.10 20.95
CA LYS A 63 -10.40 0.55 19.96
C LYS A 63 -10.34 -0.27 18.67
N PRO A 64 -11.43 -0.30 17.87
CA PRO A 64 -11.44 -1.02 16.60
C PRO A 64 -10.36 -0.50 15.65
N HIS A 65 -9.74 -1.41 14.91
CA HIS A 65 -8.67 -1.08 13.98
C HIS A 65 -9.21 -1.00 12.54
N ASP A 66 -9.88 0.10 12.24
CA ASP A 66 -10.51 0.33 10.94
C ASP A 66 -9.52 0.79 9.87
N ARG A 67 -9.76 0.37 8.62
CA ARG A 67 -8.91 0.77 7.50
C ARG A 67 -9.14 2.24 7.11
N MET A 68 -8.04 2.96 6.90
CA MET A 68 -8.09 4.28 6.26
C MET A 68 -8.52 4.19 4.79
N THR A 69 -7.95 3.23 4.06
CA THR A 69 -8.21 2.97 2.63
C THR A 69 -8.51 1.49 2.38
N GLY A 70 -9.18 1.20 1.27
CA GLY A 70 -9.24 -0.17 0.74
C GLY A 70 -7.84 -0.76 0.50
N ARG A 71 -7.77 -2.08 0.37
CA ARG A 71 -6.52 -2.78 0.03
C ARG A 71 -6.07 -2.34 -1.37
N VAL A 72 -4.79 -1.99 -1.50
CA VAL A 72 -4.16 -1.72 -2.79
C VAL A 72 -3.93 -3.02 -3.58
N ILE A 73 -3.69 -4.14 -2.87
CA ILE A 73 -3.56 -5.50 -3.44
C ILE A 73 -4.46 -6.47 -2.68
N ALA A 74 -5.26 -7.26 -3.40
CA ALA A 74 -6.20 -8.23 -2.83
C ALA A 74 -5.64 -9.65 -2.64
#